data_AF-A0AAN6ZEK9-F1
#
_entry.id   AF-A0AAN6ZEK9-F1
#
_cell.length_a   1.000
_cell.length_b   1.000
_cell.length_c   1.000
_cell.angle_alpha   90.00
_cell.angle_beta   90.00
_cell.angle_gamma   90.00
#
_symmetry.space_group_name_H-M   'P 1'
#
loop_
_entity.id
_entity.type
_entity.pdbx_description
1 polymer ?
#
loop_
_entity_poly.entity_id
_entity_poly.type
_entity_poly.pdbx_seq_one_letter_code
_entity_poly.pdbx_strand_id
1 'polypeptide(L)'
;MVTERERAEQRESAFGKLEKTIADREQAAGARQRLGELQDVAERLWDDPFAQNQRLRKAFRKGRHERERETAKADELKERMGLGIELLPETEEDAKRAALVDFGSAGTGEDAGVGKALARPLFGSGQNQNEKKHHDNGPTNGKRKLKSELAASRARENLVSEIIGNTRASRDPFLGFASKETTPRGPVLLPGIKRKRAPGEAPDPSPSTPNDAGAPKESVPNENSEPDAPAGTAALVGYDSDSD
;
A
#
# COMPACT_ATOMS: atom_id res chain seq x y z
N MET A 1 50.69 40.62 43.65
CA MET A 1 50.49 41.29 42.35
C MET A 1 49.91 40.24 41.40
N VAL A 2 48.77 40.50 40.77
CA VAL A 2 48.18 39.57 39.79
C VAL A 2 49.09 39.53 38.56
N THR A 3 49.37 38.31 38.06
CA THR A 3 50.26 38.13 36.90
C THR A 3 49.54 38.57 35.61
N GLU A 4 50.30 38.91 34.57
CA GLU A 4 49.73 39.42 33.31
C GLU A 4 48.82 38.39 32.61
N ARG A 5 49.12 37.09 32.78
CA ARG A 5 48.32 35.99 32.22
C ARG A 5 46.94 35.90 32.87
N GLU A 6 46.88 35.96 34.20
CA GLU A 6 45.61 35.95 34.93
C GLU A 6 44.74 37.18 34.59
N ARG A 7 45.35 38.34 34.31
CA ARG A 7 44.61 39.52 33.83
C ARG A 7 44.06 39.33 32.42
N ALA A 8 44.78 38.63 31.54
CA ALA A 8 44.31 38.34 30.19
C ALA A 8 43.12 37.37 30.22
N GLU A 9 43.21 36.28 31.00
CA GLU A 9 42.12 35.32 31.17
C GLU A 9 40.86 35.96 31.79
N GLN A 10 41.02 36.85 32.77
CA GLN A 10 39.90 37.61 33.34
C GLN A 10 39.26 38.55 32.31
N ARG A 11 40.05 39.15 31.41
CA ARG A 11 39.53 39.98 30.31
C ARG A 11 38.77 39.15 29.29
N GLU A 12 39.32 38.01 28.85
CA GLU A 12 38.63 37.10 27.93
C GLU A 12 37.31 36.57 28.53
N SER A 13 37.30 36.22 29.81
CA SER A 13 36.07 35.83 30.51
C SER A 13 35.05 36.97 30.60
N ALA A 14 35.50 38.20 30.81
CA ALA A 14 34.63 39.38 30.83
C ALA A 14 34.06 39.72 29.44
N PHE A 15 34.87 39.65 28.39
CA PHE A 15 34.43 39.87 27.01
C PHE A 15 33.47 38.77 26.54
N GLY A 16 33.73 37.50 26.87
CA GLY A 16 32.80 36.42 26.54
C GLY A 16 31.43 36.56 27.22
N LYS A 17 31.36 37.16 28.42
CA LYS A 17 30.07 37.52 29.05
C LYS A 17 29.39 38.67 28.31
N LEU A 18 30.14 39.70 27.92
CA LEU A 18 29.61 40.83 27.18
C LEU A 18 29.08 40.41 25.79
N GLU A 19 29.84 39.62 25.05
CA GLU A 19 29.44 39.09 23.73
C GLU A 19 28.15 38.27 23.82
N LYS A 20 28.01 37.39 24.83
CA LYS A 20 26.75 36.68 25.09
C LYS A 20 25.60 37.64 25.35
N THR A 21 25.79 38.65 26.22
CA THR A 21 24.72 39.62 26.48
C THR A 21 24.35 40.46 25.26
N ILE A 22 25.29 40.71 24.35
CA ILE A 22 25.03 41.41 23.08
C ILE A 22 24.23 40.50 22.15
N ALA A 23 24.66 39.25 21.96
CA ALA A 23 23.94 38.27 21.16
C ALA A 23 22.51 38.05 21.68
N ASP A 24 22.32 37.94 23.00
CA ASP A 24 21.01 37.79 23.62
C ASP A 24 20.12 39.03 23.38
N ARG A 25 20.69 40.23 23.38
CA ARG A 25 19.95 41.47 23.06
C ARG A 25 19.55 41.54 21.59
N GLU A 26 20.42 41.12 20.68
CA GLU A 26 20.11 41.05 19.25
C GLU A 26 19.00 40.02 18.97
N GLN A 27 19.09 38.84 19.59
CA GLN A 27 18.03 37.84 19.53
C GLN A 27 16.71 38.35 20.12
N ALA A 28 16.76 39.04 21.27
CA ALA A 28 15.58 39.65 21.87
C ALA A 28 14.98 40.75 20.98
N ALA A 29 15.79 41.54 20.30
CA ALA A 29 15.31 42.57 19.36
C ALA A 29 14.61 41.94 18.15
N GLY A 30 15.20 40.89 17.55
CA GLY A 30 14.57 40.14 16.46
C GLY A 30 13.27 39.46 16.89
N ALA A 31 13.25 38.84 18.07
CA ALA A 31 12.04 38.24 18.63
C ALA A 31 10.94 39.28 18.87
N ARG A 32 11.27 40.48 19.36
CA ARG A 32 10.31 41.57 19.56
C ARG A 32 9.71 42.05 18.24
N GLN A 33 10.51 42.20 17.19
CA GLN A 33 10.03 42.56 15.85
C GLN A 33 9.07 41.49 15.35
N ARG A 34 9.44 40.21 15.47
CA ARG A 34 8.59 39.10 15.05
C ARG A 34 7.27 39.04 15.83
N LEU A 35 7.31 39.29 17.14
CA LEU A 35 6.10 39.38 17.96
C LEU A 35 5.19 40.52 17.50
N GLY A 36 5.76 41.69 17.17
CA GLY A 36 5.01 42.82 16.60
C GLY A 36 4.32 42.45 15.29
N GLU A 37 5.02 41.80 14.36
CA GLU A 37 4.43 41.32 13.10
C GLU A 37 3.27 40.35 13.33
N LEU A 38 3.43 39.40 14.26
CA LEU A 38 2.38 38.44 14.60
C LEU A 38 1.18 39.12 15.26
N GLN A 39 1.43 40.12 16.11
CA GLN A 39 0.39 40.92 16.74
C GLN A 39 -0.39 41.73 15.69
N ASP A 40 0.29 42.41 14.76
CA ASP A 40 -0.37 43.16 13.69
C ASP A 40 -1.27 42.27 12.83
N VAL A 41 -0.82 41.06 12.52
CA VAL A 41 -1.61 40.07 11.77
C VAL A 41 -2.80 39.60 12.60
N ALA A 42 -2.61 39.32 13.89
CA ALA A 42 -3.68 38.93 14.79
C ALA A 42 -4.73 40.03 14.90
N GLU A 43 -4.34 41.28 15.14
CA GLU A 43 -5.24 42.43 15.23
C GLU A 43 -6.09 42.58 13.97
N ARG A 44 -5.47 42.50 12.78
CA ARG A 44 -6.20 42.54 11.50
C ARG A 44 -7.15 41.36 11.32
N LEU A 45 -6.78 40.18 11.80
CA LEU A 45 -7.61 38.98 11.69
C LEU A 45 -8.82 39.04 12.63
N TRP A 46 -8.63 39.61 13.82
CA TRP A 46 -9.63 39.72 14.89
C TRP A 46 -10.45 41.01 14.85
N ASP A 47 -10.18 41.92 13.92
CA ASP A 47 -10.99 43.13 13.68
C ASP A 47 -12.45 42.80 13.32
N ASP A 48 -12.66 41.68 12.62
CA ASP A 48 -13.99 41.08 12.39
C ASP A 48 -14.07 39.63 12.92
N PRO A 49 -14.47 39.46 14.20
CA PRO A 49 -14.65 38.13 14.80
C PRO A 49 -15.73 37.30 14.12
N PHE A 50 -16.75 37.94 13.53
CA PHE A 50 -17.86 37.23 12.91
C PHE A 50 -17.41 36.55 11.61
N ALA A 51 -16.67 37.26 10.76
CA ALA A 51 -16.10 36.68 9.55
C ALA A 51 -15.14 35.51 9.84
N GLN A 52 -14.33 35.61 10.89
CA GLN A 52 -13.45 34.49 11.29
C GLN A 52 -14.25 33.27 11.75
N ASN A 53 -15.25 33.47 12.60
CA ASN A 53 -16.12 32.38 13.05
C ASN A 53 -16.91 31.75 11.89
N GLN A 54 -17.38 32.56 10.95
CA GLN A 54 -18.03 32.07 9.73
C GLN A 54 -17.08 31.21 8.89
N ARG A 55 -15.84 31.67 8.68
CA ARG A 55 -14.80 30.92 7.97
C ARG A 55 -14.47 29.60 8.66
N LEU A 56 -14.32 29.60 9.99
CA LEU A 56 -14.09 28.39 10.78
C LEU A 56 -15.25 27.40 10.62
N ARG A 57 -16.50 27.85 10.83
CA ARG A 57 -17.69 27.00 10.65
C ARG A 57 -17.76 26.42 9.24
N LYS A 58 -17.45 27.20 8.21
CA LYS A 58 -17.40 26.73 6.81
C LYS A 58 -16.35 25.63 6.62
N ALA A 59 -15.16 25.78 7.19
CA ALA A 59 -14.11 24.77 7.13
C ALA A 59 -14.51 23.48 7.87
N PHE A 60 -15.10 23.59 9.07
CA PHE A 60 -15.60 22.44 9.82
C PHE A 60 -16.73 21.70 9.11
N ARG A 61 -17.68 22.44 8.51
CA ARG A 61 -18.75 21.84 7.69
C ARG A 61 -18.19 21.09 6.50
N LYS A 62 -17.23 21.67 5.78
CA LYS A 62 -16.55 21.01 4.66
C LYS A 62 -15.89 19.70 5.10
N GLY A 63 -15.08 19.75 6.16
CA GLY A 63 -14.43 18.55 6.69
C GLY A 63 -15.40 17.50 7.26
N ARG A 64 -16.53 17.93 7.84
CA ARG A 64 -17.62 17.02 8.25
C ARG A 64 -18.21 16.30 7.04
N HIS A 65 -18.61 17.04 6.01
CA HIS A 65 -19.20 16.46 4.80
C HIS A 65 -18.23 15.57 4.03
N GLU A 66 -16.93 15.87 4.04
CA GLU A 66 -15.91 14.99 3.45
C GLU A 66 -15.86 13.65 4.17
N ARG A 67 -15.81 13.65 5.51
CA ARG A 67 -15.86 12.42 6.32
C ARG A 67 -17.16 11.65 6.14
N GLU A 68 -18.32 12.33 6.15
CA GLU A 68 -19.63 11.69 5.91
C GLU A 68 -19.70 11.03 4.51
N ARG A 69 -19.10 11.66 3.49
CA ARG A 69 -19.04 11.08 2.14
C ARG A 69 -18.09 9.89 2.07
N GLU A 70 -16.96 9.94 2.77
CA GLU A 70 -16.02 8.82 2.85
C GLU A 70 -16.62 7.63 3.58
N THR A 71 -17.30 7.86 4.71
CA THR A 71 -18.01 6.81 5.45
C THR A 71 -19.15 6.23 4.60
N ALA A 72 -19.94 7.07 3.93
CA ALA A 72 -21.01 6.58 3.05
C ALA A 72 -20.50 5.69 1.90
N LYS A 73 -19.36 6.06 1.28
CA LYS A 73 -18.72 5.22 0.25
C LYS A 73 -18.18 3.91 0.83
N ALA A 74 -17.61 3.97 2.04
CA ALA A 74 -17.12 2.78 2.72
C ALA A 74 -18.28 1.83 3.07
N ASP A 75 -19.39 2.36 3.59
CA ASP A 75 -20.59 1.58 3.89
C ASP A 75 -21.21 0.97 2.62
N GLU A 76 -21.30 1.74 1.53
CA GLU A 76 -21.76 1.23 0.22
C GLU A 76 -20.87 0.08 -0.27
N LEU A 77 -19.54 0.23 -0.19
CA LEU A 77 -18.60 -0.81 -0.59
C LEU A 77 -18.73 -2.05 0.31
N LYS A 78 -18.90 -1.84 1.61
CA LYS A 78 -19.11 -2.89 2.61
C LYS A 78 -20.38 -3.69 2.30
N GLU A 79 -21.50 -3.03 2.05
CA GLU A 79 -22.77 -3.67 1.69
C GLU A 79 -22.65 -4.42 0.36
N ARG A 80 -22.07 -3.79 -0.66
CA ARG A 80 -21.88 -4.41 -1.98
C ARG A 80 -21.04 -5.68 -1.93
N MET A 81 -20.01 -5.69 -1.09
CA MET A 81 -19.10 -6.83 -0.92
C MET A 81 -19.56 -7.79 0.19
N GLY A 82 -20.68 -7.50 0.87
CA GLY A 82 -21.20 -8.32 1.98
C GLY A 82 -20.24 -8.42 3.16
N LEU A 83 -19.42 -7.40 3.40
CA LEU A 83 -18.37 -7.43 4.42
C LEU A 83 -18.99 -7.12 5.79
N GLY A 84 -18.80 -8.02 6.77
CA GLY A 84 -19.24 -7.81 8.15
C GLY A 84 -18.33 -6.92 9.00
N ILE A 85 -17.32 -6.28 8.39
CA ILE A 85 -16.25 -5.55 9.08
C ILE A 85 -16.35 -4.04 8.81
N GLU A 86 -15.84 -3.23 9.73
CA GLU A 86 -15.67 -1.79 9.54
C GLU A 86 -14.48 -1.55 8.60
N LEU A 87 -14.67 -0.70 7.58
CA LEU A 87 -13.63 -0.37 6.62
C LEU A 87 -12.85 0.86 7.10
N LEU A 88 -11.53 0.73 7.10
CA LEU A 88 -10.59 1.80 7.43
C LEU A 88 -10.35 2.70 6.21
N PRO A 89 -9.93 3.96 6.42
CA PRO A 89 -9.52 4.83 5.32
C PRO A 89 -8.32 4.25 4.56
N GLU A 90 -8.30 4.45 3.25
CA GLU A 90 -7.25 3.96 2.37
C GLU A 90 -5.88 4.58 2.71
N THR A 91 -4.86 3.74 2.91
CA THR A 91 -3.47 4.21 3.05
C THR A 91 -2.71 4.09 1.72
N GLU A 92 -1.65 4.88 1.55
CA GLU A 92 -0.82 4.82 0.34
C GLU A 92 -0.14 3.45 0.16
N GLU A 93 0.14 2.75 1.26
CA GLU A 93 0.70 1.41 1.25
C GLU A 93 -0.32 0.39 0.72
N ASP A 94 -1.59 0.54 1.09
CA ASP A 94 -2.68 -0.29 0.55
C ASP A 94 -2.78 -0.13 -0.95
N ALA A 95 -2.72 1.10 -1.46
CA ALA A 95 -2.74 1.37 -2.89
C ALA A 95 -1.56 0.71 -3.64
N LYS A 96 -0.35 0.75 -3.06
CA LYS A 96 0.84 0.10 -3.66
C LYS A 96 0.71 -1.42 -3.66
N ARG A 97 0.21 -2.00 -2.56
CA ARG A 97 -0.01 -3.45 -2.45
C ARG A 97 -1.09 -3.92 -3.41
N ALA A 98 -2.22 -3.19 -3.48
CA ALA A 98 -3.29 -3.48 -4.41
C ALA A 98 -2.83 -3.41 -5.87
N ALA A 99 -1.96 -2.45 -6.22
CA ALA A 99 -1.41 -2.34 -7.57
C ALA A 99 -0.50 -3.52 -7.98
N LEU A 100 0.08 -4.24 -7.01
CA LEU A 100 0.89 -5.43 -7.27
C LEU A 100 0.03 -6.68 -7.53
N VAL A 101 -1.22 -6.68 -7.09
CA VAL A 101 -2.13 -7.82 -7.25
C VAL A 101 -2.78 -7.75 -8.63
N ASP A 102 -2.52 -8.75 -9.47
CA ASP A 102 -3.20 -8.95 -10.77
C ASP A 102 -4.38 -9.90 -10.57
N PHE A 103 -5.59 -9.33 -10.46
CA PHE A 103 -6.83 -10.12 -10.52
C PHE A 103 -7.06 -10.47 -11.99
N GLY A 104 -6.53 -11.62 -12.42
CA GLY A 104 -6.56 -12.07 -13.80
C GLY A 104 -7.90 -11.77 -14.48
N SER A 105 -7.84 -11.25 -15.71
CA SER A 105 -8.99 -10.85 -16.54
C SER A 105 -10.16 -11.83 -16.38
N ALA A 106 -11.23 -11.38 -15.72
CA ALA A 106 -12.43 -12.15 -15.39
C ALA A 106 -13.26 -12.63 -16.61
N GLY A 107 -12.70 -12.59 -17.83
CA GLY A 107 -13.39 -12.92 -19.08
C GLY A 107 -12.68 -13.92 -19.99
N THR A 108 -11.53 -14.47 -19.59
CA THR A 108 -10.82 -15.51 -20.37
C THR A 108 -10.36 -16.57 -19.41
N GLY A 109 -10.82 -17.81 -19.59
CA GLY A 109 -10.66 -18.94 -18.68
C GLY A 109 -9.33 -18.97 -17.93
N GLU A 110 -9.41 -19.34 -16.66
CA GLU A 110 -8.33 -19.27 -15.66
C GLU A 110 -6.97 -19.80 -16.19
N ASP A 111 -6.98 -20.78 -17.09
CA ASP A 111 -5.78 -21.35 -17.71
C ASP A 111 -5.03 -20.41 -18.67
N ALA A 112 -5.74 -19.56 -19.42
CA ALA A 112 -5.13 -18.68 -20.41
C ALA A 112 -4.39 -17.50 -19.74
N GLY A 113 -4.89 -17.05 -18.59
CA GLY A 113 -4.26 -15.99 -17.78
C GLY A 113 -2.97 -16.49 -17.11
N VAL A 114 -3.00 -17.67 -16.50
CA VAL A 114 -1.84 -18.27 -15.82
C VAL A 114 -0.72 -18.59 -16.80
N GLY A 115 -1.02 -19.23 -17.94
CA GLY A 115 0.00 -19.51 -18.96
C GLY A 115 0.65 -18.25 -19.52
N LYS A 116 -0.13 -17.18 -19.70
CA LYS A 116 0.39 -15.88 -20.17
C LYS A 116 1.23 -15.18 -19.11
N ALA A 117 0.85 -15.23 -17.83
CA ALA A 117 1.63 -14.67 -16.73
C ALA A 117 2.98 -15.40 -16.57
N LEU A 118 2.99 -16.73 -16.66
CA LEU A 118 4.21 -17.55 -16.57
C LEU A 118 5.13 -17.39 -17.80
N ALA A 119 4.57 -17.09 -18.98
CA ALA A 119 5.34 -16.80 -20.19
C ALA A 119 6.04 -15.43 -20.16
N ARG A 120 5.59 -14.48 -19.32
CA ARG A 120 6.23 -13.15 -19.20
C ARG A 120 7.59 -13.26 -18.49
N PRO A 121 8.64 -12.58 -18.97
CA PRO A 121 9.98 -12.66 -18.39
C PRO A 121 9.98 -12.16 -16.94
N LEU A 122 10.56 -12.93 -16.01
CA LEU A 122 10.63 -12.58 -14.57
C LEU A 122 11.36 -11.26 -14.29
N PHE A 123 12.30 -10.91 -15.16
CA PHE A 123 13.13 -9.70 -15.06
C PHE A 123 12.96 -8.78 -16.27
N GLY A 124 11.84 -8.88 -16.99
CA GLY A 124 11.54 -7.89 -18.01
C GLY A 124 11.37 -6.53 -17.35
N SER A 125 11.98 -5.49 -17.90
CA SER A 125 11.68 -4.09 -17.58
C SER A 125 10.27 -3.75 -18.09
N GLY A 126 9.27 -4.45 -17.55
CA GLY A 126 7.87 -4.21 -17.80
C GLY A 126 7.49 -2.98 -17.00
N GLN A 127 7.44 -1.84 -17.67
CA GLN A 127 6.73 -0.69 -17.16
C GLN A 127 5.36 -1.16 -16.70
N ASN A 128 5.12 -1.08 -15.39
CA ASN A 128 3.81 -1.27 -14.80
C ASN A 128 2.84 -0.37 -15.57
N GLN A 129 1.84 -0.95 -16.24
CA GLN A 129 0.83 -0.17 -16.97
C GLN A 129 -0.07 0.69 -16.06
N ASN A 130 0.26 0.79 -14.77
CA ASN A 130 -0.42 1.63 -13.80
C ASN A 130 0.48 2.70 -13.15
N GLU A 131 1.65 2.99 -13.72
CA GLU A 131 2.28 4.28 -13.44
C GLU A 131 1.50 5.36 -14.19
N LYS A 132 0.67 6.08 -13.43
CA LYS A 132 0.22 7.43 -13.78
C LYS A 132 1.40 8.14 -14.42
N LYS A 133 1.19 8.68 -15.64
CA LYS A 133 2.11 9.64 -16.24
C LYS A 133 2.46 10.70 -15.19
N HIS A 134 3.63 10.59 -14.58
CA HIS A 134 4.27 11.75 -14.01
C HIS A 134 4.39 12.74 -15.16
N HIS A 135 3.73 13.89 -15.04
CA HIS A 135 4.10 15.07 -15.80
C HIS A 135 5.49 15.46 -15.30
N ASP A 136 6.51 14.77 -15.82
CA ASP A 136 7.89 15.16 -15.66
C ASP A 136 8.09 16.42 -16.51
N ASN A 137 8.03 17.57 -15.84
CA ASN A 137 8.55 18.83 -16.38
C ASN A 137 10.08 18.85 -16.23
N GLY A 138 10.74 17.80 -16.70
CA GLY A 138 12.19 17.71 -16.85
C GLY A 138 12.57 18.02 -18.30
N PRO A 139 13.55 18.90 -18.56
CA PRO A 139 13.92 19.28 -19.92
C PRO A 139 14.75 18.14 -20.54
N THR A 140 14.09 17.13 -21.07
CA THR A 140 14.76 16.12 -21.90
C THR A 140 14.79 16.62 -23.33
N ASN A 141 16.01 16.84 -23.84
CA ASN A 141 16.32 17.19 -25.23
C ASN A 141 16.00 16.02 -26.18
N GLY A 142 14.74 15.61 -26.24
CA GLY A 142 14.23 14.55 -27.11
C GLY A 142 13.30 15.13 -28.17
N LYS A 143 13.62 14.92 -29.45
CA LYS A 143 12.75 15.31 -30.57
C LYS A 143 11.37 14.64 -30.37
N ARG A 144 10.31 15.45 -30.28
CA ARG A 144 8.93 14.97 -30.16
C ARG A 144 8.61 14.12 -31.40
N LYS A 145 8.43 12.81 -31.22
CA LYS A 145 8.07 11.88 -32.29
C LYS A 145 6.67 12.17 -32.82
N LEU A 146 6.45 11.93 -34.10
CA LEU A 146 5.12 12.05 -34.71
C LEU A 146 4.16 11.00 -34.13
N LYS A 147 2.86 11.28 -34.11
CA LYS A 147 1.83 10.34 -33.61
C LYS A 147 1.88 8.99 -34.35
N SER A 148 2.17 9.02 -35.65
CA SER A 148 2.34 7.82 -36.47
C SER A 148 3.55 6.99 -36.06
N GLU A 149 4.67 7.62 -35.73
CA GLU A 149 5.88 6.96 -35.27
C GLU A 149 5.67 6.32 -33.89
N LEU A 150 4.95 6.99 -32.99
CA LEU A 150 4.57 6.43 -31.69
C LEU A 150 3.67 5.19 -31.84
N ALA A 151 2.71 5.22 -32.76
CA ALA A 151 1.85 4.08 -33.06
C ALA A 151 2.66 2.89 -33.63
N ALA A 152 3.60 3.17 -34.54
CA ALA A 152 4.51 2.16 -35.08
C ALA A 152 5.44 1.57 -34.02
N SER A 153 5.96 2.38 -33.09
CA SER A 153 6.77 1.90 -31.96
C SER A 153 6.00 0.93 -31.09
N ARG A 154 4.77 1.29 -30.70
CA ARG A 154 3.89 0.42 -29.90
C ARG A 154 3.57 -0.89 -30.61
N ALA A 155 3.30 -0.84 -31.92
CA ALA A 155 3.05 -2.05 -32.70
C ALA A 155 4.28 -2.98 -32.71
N ARG A 156 5.49 -2.42 -32.84
CA ARG A 156 6.74 -3.19 -32.77
C ARG A 156 6.95 -3.78 -31.37
N GLU A 157 6.75 -3.01 -30.32
CA GLU A 157 6.89 -3.45 -28.93
C GLU A 157 5.93 -4.59 -28.60
N ASN A 158 4.66 -4.48 -29.01
CA ASN A 158 3.68 -5.54 -28.86
C ASN A 158 4.11 -6.83 -29.58
N LEU A 159 4.57 -6.71 -30.84
CA LEU A 159 5.04 -7.84 -31.62
C LEU A 159 6.28 -8.50 -31.00
N VAL A 160 7.22 -7.71 -30.48
CA VAL A 160 8.40 -8.23 -29.76
C VAL A 160 7.96 -8.99 -28.50
N SER A 161 7.01 -8.45 -27.73
CA SER A 161 6.51 -9.12 -26.53
C SER A 161 5.80 -10.44 -26.83
N GLU A 162 5.06 -10.50 -27.95
CA GLU A 162 4.38 -11.72 -28.40
C GLU A 162 5.37 -12.78 -28.89
N ILE A 163 6.39 -12.38 -29.66
CA ILE A 163 7.47 -13.28 -30.09
C ILE A 163 8.18 -13.86 -28.87
N ILE A 164 8.53 -13.04 -27.87
CA ILE A 164 9.21 -13.50 -26.66
C ILE A 164 8.29 -14.45 -25.86
N GLY A 165 7.00 -14.12 -25.72
CA GLY A 165 6.03 -14.98 -25.05
C GLY A 165 5.87 -16.34 -25.73
N ASN A 166 5.67 -16.35 -27.05
CA ASN A 166 5.47 -17.57 -27.84
C ASN A 166 6.73 -18.44 -27.91
N THR A 167 7.90 -17.83 -28.08
CA THR A 167 9.19 -18.54 -28.11
C THR A 167 9.50 -19.18 -26.76
N ARG A 168 9.25 -18.48 -25.65
CA ARG A 168 9.42 -19.05 -24.32
C ARG A 168 8.40 -20.16 -24.03
N ALA A 169 7.12 -19.96 -24.34
CA ALA A 169 6.09 -20.99 -24.18
C ALA A 169 6.45 -22.29 -24.94
N SER A 170 7.10 -22.18 -26.10
CA SER A 170 7.49 -23.34 -26.90
C SER A 170 8.81 -24.00 -26.47
N ARG A 171 9.72 -23.23 -25.85
CA ARG A 171 11.09 -23.68 -25.52
C ARG A 171 11.26 -24.05 -24.03
N ASP A 172 10.38 -23.58 -23.16
CA ASP A 172 10.44 -23.83 -21.73
C ASP A 172 9.73 -25.16 -21.38
N PRO A 173 10.46 -26.20 -20.96
CA PRO A 173 9.86 -27.49 -20.64
C PRO A 173 8.87 -27.40 -19.47
N PHE A 174 8.95 -26.37 -18.62
CA PHE A 174 8.08 -26.21 -17.45
C PHE A 174 6.74 -25.53 -17.76
N LEU A 175 6.62 -24.84 -18.90
CA LEU A 175 5.36 -24.18 -19.31
C LEU A 175 4.38 -25.13 -20.00
N GLY A 176 4.85 -26.25 -20.55
CA GLY A 176 4.02 -27.25 -21.24
C GLY A 176 3.27 -28.25 -20.35
N PHE A 177 3.39 -28.15 -19.02
CA PHE A 177 2.73 -29.07 -18.09
C PHE A 177 1.30 -28.64 -17.72
N ALA A 178 0.98 -27.35 -17.76
CA ALA A 178 -0.32 -26.82 -17.38
C ALA A 178 -1.41 -27.08 -18.45
N SER A 179 -1.04 -27.19 -19.73
CA SER A 179 -2.01 -27.42 -20.82
C SER A 179 -2.42 -28.90 -20.98
N LYS A 180 -2.06 -29.78 -20.03
CA LYS A 180 -2.18 -31.24 -20.17
C LYS A 180 -3.37 -31.83 -19.38
N GLU A 181 -4.46 -31.10 -19.23
CA GLU A 181 -5.73 -31.68 -18.79
C GLU A 181 -6.43 -32.52 -19.87
N THR A 182 -5.90 -32.57 -21.10
CA THR A 182 -6.29 -33.55 -22.11
C THR A 182 -5.20 -34.59 -22.33
N THR A 183 -4.96 -35.45 -21.34
CA THR A 183 -4.28 -36.73 -21.62
C THR A 183 -5.32 -37.74 -22.12
N PRO A 184 -5.15 -38.41 -23.28
CA PRO A 184 -5.53 -39.81 -23.33
C PRO A 184 -4.54 -40.54 -22.42
N ARG A 185 -5.06 -41.22 -21.39
CA ARG A 185 -4.26 -42.04 -20.47
C ARG A 185 -3.38 -43.03 -21.26
N GLY A 186 -2.08 -42.86 -21.18
CA GLY A 186 -1.10 -43.86 -21.58
C GLY A 186 0.17 -43.68 -20.75
N PRO A 187 0.79 -44.76 -20.24
CA PRO A 187 2.04 -44.64 -19.52
C PRO A 187 3.13 -44.21 -20.51
N VAL A 188 3.94 -43.24 -20.08
CA VAL A 188 5.06 -42.67 -20.82
C VAL A 188 5.96 -43.80 -21.33
N LEU A 189 5.93 -44.07 -22.64
CA LEU A 189 6.88 -44.97 -23.27
C LEU A 189 8.23 -44.25 -23.33
N LEU A 190 9.14 -44.63 -22.45
CA LEU A 190 10.54 -44.32 -22.62
C LEU A 190 11.06 -45.09 -23.85
N PRO A 191 11.61 -44.42 -24.88
CA PRO A 191 12.15 -45.10 -26.04
C PRO A 191 13.36 -45.95 -25.62
N GLY A 192 13.25 -47.28 -25.75
CA GLY A 192 14.34 -48.23 -25.52
C GLY A 192 14.08 -49.39 -24.55
N ILE A 193 12.93 -49.45 -23.86
CA ILE A 193 12.65 -50.51 -22.88
C ILE A 193 11.66 -51.55 -23.44
N LYS A 194 12.14 -52.78 -23.70
CA LYS A 194 11.30 -53.93 -24.07
C LYS A 194 10.92 -54.73 -22.82
N ARG A 195 9.62 -54.90 -22.54
CA ARG A 195 9.13 -55.81 -21.49
C ARG A 195 8.42 -57.03 -22.08
N LYS A 196 8.68 -58.20 -21.49
CA LYS A 196 8.06 -59.50 -21.80
C LYS A 196 6.65 -59.57 -21.19
N ARG A 197 5.63 -59.87 -21.99
CA ARG A 197 4.27 -60.20 -21.52
C ARG A 197 4.21 -61.71 -21.25
N ALA A 198 3.72 -62.13 -20.09
CA ALA A 198 3.42 -63.54 -19.79
C ALA A 198 1.89 -63.79 -19.90
N PRO A 199 1.44 -64.98 -20.38
CA PRO A 199 0.03 -65.28 -20.58
C PRO A 199 -0.58 -66.02 -19.37
N GLY A 200 -1.83 -65.69 -19.01
CA GLY A 200 -2.69 -66.57 -18.21
C GLY A 200 -3.30 -65.94 -16.95
N GLU A 201 -4.59 -66.26 -16.76
CA GLU A 201 -5.46 -66.15 -15.57
C GLU A 201 -6.12 -64.80 -15.20
N ALA A 202 -7.43 -64.91 -14.91
CA ALA A 202 -8.41 -63.86 -14.63
C ALA A 202 -8.76 -63.78 -13.10
N PRO A 203 -9.84 -63.12 -12.63
CA PRO A 203 -9.80 -62.11 -11.57
C PRO A 203 -10.20 -62.57 -10.13
N ASP A 204 -9.76 -61.77 -9.14
CA ASP A 204 -10.22 -61.54 -7.73
C ASP A 204 -10.37 -62.77 -6.78
N PRO A 205 -10.13 -62.69 -5.43
CA PRO A 205 -10.65 -61.64 -4.52
C PRO A 205 -9.79 -61.25 -3.27
N SER A 206 -10.22 -60.18 -2.57
CA SER A 206 -9.76 -59.69 -1.25
C SER A 206 -9.70 -60.76 -0.14
N PRO A 207 -8.91 -60.57 0.96
CA PRO A 207 -9.55 -60.05 2.19
C PRO A 207 -8.64 -59.31 3.21
N SER A 208 -9.34 -58.66 4.16
CA SER A 208 -9.03 -58.48 5.61
C SER A 208 -8.21 -57.29 6.12
N THR A 209 -8.92 -56.42 6.85
CA THR A 209 -8.47 -55.57 7.97
C THR A 209 -8.07 -56.41 9.20
N PRO A 210 -7.32 -55.89 10.20
CA PRO A 210 -8.00 -55.32 11.37
C PRO A 210 -7.28 -54.16 12.12
N ASN A 211 -8.12 -53.25 12.66
CA ASN A 211 -8.11 -52.55 13.96
C ASN A 211 -6.78 -52.25 14.69
N ASP A 212 -6.62 -51.02 15.21
CA ASP A 212 -6.88 -50.74 16.64
C ASP A 212 -6.90 -49.23 16.95
N ALA A 213 -7.56 -48.91 18.06
CA ALA A 213 -7.94 -47.63 18.62
C ALA A 213 -6.78 -46.80 19.18
N GLY A 214 -7.04 -45.51 19.44
CA GLY A 214 -6.30 -44.77 20.46
C GLY A 214 -6.28 -43.25 20.31
N ALA A 215 -7.36 -42.58 20.68
CA ALA A 215 -7.27 -41.20 21.17
C ALA A 215 -6.81 -41.21 22.64
N PRO A 216 -6.13 -40.15 23.12
CA PRO A 216 -6.88 -39.22 23.97
C PRO A 216 -6.50 -37.73 23.82
N LYS A 217 -7.39 -36.92 24.37
CA LYS A 217 -7.40 -35.45 24.48
C LYS A 217 -6.56 -35.00 25.66
N GLU A 218 -5.99 -33.78 25.60
CA GLU A 218 -5.67 -32.99 26.79
C GLU A 218 -5.95 -31.49 26.57
N SER A 219 -6.48 -30.89 27.63
CA SER A 219 -7.03 -29.55 27.81
C SER A 219 -6.02 -28.62 28.47
N VAL A 220 -6.06 -27.32 28.14
CA VAL A 220 -5.30 -26.26 28.83
C VAL A 220 -6.28 -25.18 29.34
N PRO A 221 -6.23 -24.75 30.61
CA PRO A 221 -7.03 -23.64 31.12
C PRO A 221 -6.27 -22.30 30.96
N ASN A 222 -6.99 -21.21 30.70
CA ASN A 222 -6.44 -19.86 30.62
C ASN A 222 -7.10 -18.99 31.70
N GLU A 223 -6.31 -18.56 32.68
CA GLU A 223 -6.63 -17.50 33.63
C GLU A 223 -6.10 -16.18 33.07
N ASN A 224 -6.96 -15.17 32.92
CA ASN A 224 -6.56 -13.77 33.03
C ASN A 224 -7.77 -12.91 33.41
N SER A 225 -7.54 -12.13 34.45
CA SER A 225 -8.44 -11.24 35.18
C SER A 225 -8.57 -9.87 34.49
N GLU A 226 -9.79 -9.33 34.46
CA GLU A 226 -10.06 -7.91 34.23
C GLU A 226 -10.44 -7.23 35.55
N PRO A 227 -9.90 -6.04 35.88
CA PRO A 227 -10.41 -5.22 36.97
C PRO A 227 -11.41 -4.15 36.50
N ASP A 228 -12.43 -3.95 37.35
CA ASP A 228 -13.48 -2.93 37.33
C ASP A 228 -12.99 -1.49 37.07
N ALA A 229 -13.79 -0.72 36.31
CA ALA A 229 -13.83 0.74 36.39
C ALA A 229 -15.28 1.27 36.23
N PRO A 230 -15.71 2.26 37.03
CA PRO A 230 -17.12 2.65 37.14
C PRO A 230 -17.60 3.54 35.98
N ALA A 231 -18.82 3.23 35.53
CA ALA A 231 -19.58 4.01 34.56
C ALA A 231 -19.90 5.42 35.09
N GLY A 232 -19.29 6.43 34.47
CA GLY A 232 -19.72 7.83 34.60
C GLY A 232 -20.90 8.11 33.68
N THR A 233 -22.05 8.46 34.24
CA THR A 233 -23.26 8.88 33.54
C THR A 233 -23.09 10.30 32.97
N ALA A 234 -22.50 10.42 31.78
CA ALA A 234 -22.59 11.64 30.99
C ALA A 234 -23.89 11.59 30.17
N ALA A 235 -24.91 12.30 30.64
CA ALA A 235 -26.19 12.46 29.97
C ALA A 235 -25.98 13.04 28.56
N LEU A 236 -26.29 12.24 27.54
CA LEU A 236 -26.29 12.64 26.13
C LEU A 236 -27.53 13.51 25.89
N VAL A 237 -27.36 14.82 26.00
CA VAL A 237 -28.40 15.79 25.60
C VAL A 237 -28.41 15.85 24.07
N GLY A 238 -29.35 15.14 23.46
CA GLY A 238 -29.66 15.26 22.04
C GLY A 238 -30.43 16.54 21.78
N TYR A 239 -29.76 17.56 21.23
CA TYR A 239 -30.44 18.65 20.55
C TYR A 239 -30.70 18.23 19.11
N ASP A 240 -31.89 17.69 18.91
CA ASP A 240 -32.61 17.79 17.65
C ASP A 240 -33.20 19.22 17.56
N SER A 241 -33.47 19.71 16.35
CA SER A 241 -34.03 21.05 16.02
C SER A 241 -33.01 22.20 15.96
N ASP A 242 -32.94 23.05 14.93
CA ASP A 242 -33.93 23.36 13.89
C ASP A 242 -33.25 24.04 12.67
N SER A 243 -33.96 24.03 11.56
CA SER A 243 -33.57 24.57 10.25
C SER A 243 -33.61 26.10 10.19
N ASP A 244 -32.59 26.70 9.56
CA ASP A 244 -32.65 27.82 8.61
C ASP A 244 -31.25 28.09 7.98
#